data_AF-A0A3D0HK11-F1
#
_entry.id   AF-A0A3D0HK11-F1
#
_cell.length_a   1.000
_cell.length_b   1.000
_cell.length_c   1.000
_cell.angle_alpha   90.00
_cell.angle_beta   90.00
_cell.angle_gamma   90.00
#
_symmetry.space_group_name_H-M   'P 1'
#
loop_
_entity.id
_entity.type
_entity.pdbx_description
1 polymer ?
#
loop_
_entity_poly.entity_id
_entity_poly.type
_entity_poly.pdbx_seq_one_letter_code
_entity_poly.pdbx_strand_id
1 'polypeptide(L)'
;FQHFGLFPHRKVIDNIAYGLEVQKIDKSTRLARATEVLKTVGLDGWADHYPQQLSGGMQQRVGLARALAVDPQILLFDEPFSALDPLIRKEMQDELIRLQKTMQRTIVFITHDFAEALRLGDRIAIMKDGSFDQIGTPEEIVSSPATPYVREFVNDVPRAKVLSVKSVTIAGQSTDNGRTVAASAKIETIIPMLLERDEPITVLDADNQAIGVVNRASVANILQAEQK
;
A
#
# COMPACT_ATOMS: atom_id res chain seq x y z
N PHE A 1 12.43 7.68 7.37
CA PHE A 1 13.89 7.65 7.57
C PHE A 1 14.27 6.23 7.95
N GLN A 2 15.35 5.73 7.36
CA GLN A 2 15.88 4.37 7.57
C GLN A 2 16.25 4.09 9.04
N HIS A 3 16.72 5.10 9.78
CA HIS A 3 16.72 5.10 11.24
C HIS A 3 15.56 5.97 11.73
N PHE A 4 14.81 5.49 12.74
CA PHE A 4 13.56 6.10 13.23
C PHE A 4 13.68 7.61 13.57
N GLY A 5 14.91 8.10 13.75
CA GLY A 5 15.24 9.51 13.88
C GLY A 5 14.65 10.13 15.14
N LEU A 6 14.30 9.29 16.13
CA LEU A 6 13.78 9.73 17.42
C LEU A 6 14.93 10.24 18.30
N PHE A 7 14.67 11.28 19.08
CA PHE A 7 15.60 11.78 20.07
C PHE A 7 15.59 10.85 21.29
N PRO A 8 16.70 10.15 21.60
CA PRO A 8 16.74 9.14 22.66
C PRO A 8 16.62 9.75 24.06
N HIS A 9 16.99 11.03 24.21
CA HIS A 9 16.94 11.78 25.46
C HIS A 9 15.61 12.53 25.68
N ARG A 10 14.63 12.34 24.79
CA ARG A 10 13.28 12.91 24.91
C ARG A 10 12.26 11.79 25.06
N LYS A 11 11.17 12.06 25.78
CA LYS A 11 10.04 11.15 25.87
C LYS A 11 9.33 11.02 24.52
N VAL A 12 8.49 10.00 24.39
CA VAL A 12 7.63 9.78 23.22
C VAL A 12 6.80 11.03 22.90
N ILE A 13 6.14 11.60 23.90
CA ILE A 13 5.29 12.77 23.69
C ILE A 13 6.07 14.00 23.20
N ASP A 14 7.29 14.19 23.72
CA ASP A 14 8.17 15.29 23.32
C ASP A 14 8.76 15.08 21.92
N ASN A 15 8.99 13.82 21.54
CA ASN A 15 9.37 13.48 20.17
C ASN A 15 8.26 13.85 19.19
N ILE A 16 7.01 13.49 19.52
CA ILE A 16 5.84 13.78 18.67
C ILE A 16 5.60 15.29 18.59
N ALA A 17 5.68 16.00 19.71
CA ALA A 17 5.48 17.45 19.78
C ALA A 17 6.62 18.28 19.16
N TYR A 18 7.74 17.66 18.79
CA TYR A 18 8.95 18.38 18.38
C TYR A 18 8.74 19.33 17.19
N GLY A 19 8.01 18.90 16.15
CA GLY A 19 7.76 19.75 14.98
C GLY A 19 6.97 21.02 15.34
N LEU A 20 6.00 20.89 16.25
CA LEU A 20 5.21 22.02 16.77
C LEU A 20 6.04 22.92 17.71
N GLU A 21 6.97 22.34 18.47
CA GLU A 21 7.96 23.08 19.27
C GLU A 21 8.83 23.99 18.39
N VAL A 22 9.33 23.47 17.27
CA VAL A 22 10.13 24.25 16.30
C VAL A 22 9.30 25.38 15.67
N GLN A 23 8.00 25.15 15.45
CA GLN A 23 7.05 26.18 14.99
C GLN A 23 6.67 27.20 16.07
N LYS A 24 7.25 27.10 17.28
CA LYS A 24 6.98 27.98 18.44
C LYS A 24 5.54 27.94 18.93
N ILE A 25 4.83 26.83 18.70
CA ILE A 25 3.51 26.58 19.29
C ILE A 25 3.68 26.37 20.79
N ASP A 26 2.76 26.90 21.59
CA ASP A 26 2.82 26.81 23.04
C ASP A 26 2.77 25.36 23.54
N LYS A 27 3.32 25.14 24.74
CA LYS A 27 3.51 23.80 25.29
C LYS A 27 2.20 23.05 25.50
N SER A 28 1.12 23.74 25.88
CA SER A 28 -0.17 23.07 26.14
C SER A 28 -0.78 22.57 24.84
N THR A 29 -0.84 23.42 23.83
CA THR A 29 -1.40 23.09 22.51
C THR A 29 -0.62 21.98 21.82
N ARG A 30 0.73 22.03 21.83
CA ARG A 30 1.54 20.99 21.17
C ARG A 30 1.44 19.64 21.86
N LEU A 31 1.34 19.60 23.20
CA LEU A 31 1.19 18.33 23.94
C LEU A 31 -0.21 17.75 23.75
N ALA A 32 -1.25 18.59 23.70
CA ALA A 32 -2.60 18.16 23.37
C ALA A 32 -2.65 17.50 21.98
N ARG A 33 -2.09 18.15 20.96
CA ARG A 33 -2.00 17.59 19.61
C ARG A 33 -1.16 16.32 19.56
N ALA A 34 -0.01 16.30 20.24
CA ALA A 34 0.83 15.11 20.29
C ALA A 34 0.12 13.91 20.94
N THR A 35 -0.72 14.16 21.96
CA THR A 35 -1.51 13.12 22.65
C THR A 35 -2.62 12.57 21.75
N GLU A 36 -3.31 13.45 21.02
CA GLU A 36 -4.31 13.04 20.02
C GLU A 36 -3.71 12.11 18.98
N VAL A 37 -2.57 12.50 18.38
CA VAL A 37 -1.92 11.70 17.34
C VAL A 37 -1.33 10.41 17.89
N LEU A 38 -0.80 10.42 19.12
CA LEU A 38 -0.32 9.21 19.80
C LEU A 38 -1.43 8.16 19.92
N LYS A 39 -2.66 8.60 20.25
CA LYS A 39 -3.83 7.74 20.28
C LYS A 39 -4.21 7.24 18.89
N THR A 40 -4.14 8.09 17.86
CA THR A 40 -4.44 7.71 16.47
C THR A 40 -3.56 6.56 15.97
N VAL A 41 -2.27 6.56 16.34
CA VAL A 41 -1.32 5.48 15.99
C VAL A 41 -1.36 4.27 16.95
N GLY A 42 -2.31 4.26 17.90
CA GLY A 42 -2.53 3.13 18.81
C GLY A 42 -1.46 2.96 19.90
N LEU A 43 -0.79 4.05 20.31
CA LEU A 43 0.21 4.04 21.38
C LEU A 43 -0.27 4.75 22.65
N ASP A 44 -1.57 4.67 22.93
CA ASP A 44 -2.14 5.24 24.15
C ASP A 44 -1.46 4.66 25.41
N GLY A 45 -1.19 5.51 26.40
CA GLY A 45 -0.43 5.14 27.60
C GLY A 45 1.11 5.13 27.47
N TRP A 46 1.68 5.31 26.28
CA TRP A 46 3.14 5.30 26.08
C TRP A 46 3.81 6.68 26.10
N ALA A 47 3.04 7.74 26.37
CA ALA A 47 3.49 9.14 26.26
C ALA A 47 4.77 9.45 27.06
N ASP A 48 4.89 8.89 28.26
CA ASP A 48 5.96 9.18 29.22
C ASP A 48 7.21 8.30 29.06
N HIS A 49 7.19 7.34 28.14
CA HIS A 49 8.31 6.43 27.90
C HIS A 49 9.37 7.07 26.99
N TYR A 50 10.59 6.57 27.09
CA TYR A 50 11.69 6.88 26.17
C TYR A 50 11.72 5.90 25.00
N PRO A 51 12.23 6.30 23.81
CA PRO A 51 12.31 5.44 22.63
C PRO A 51 12.97 4.08 22.87
N GLN A 52 13.97 4.01 23.74
CA GLN A 52 14.70 2.77 24.07
C GLN A 52 13.84 1.73 24.81
N GLN A 53 12.71 2.16 25.38
CA GLN A 53 11.76 1.28 26.08
C GLN A 53 10.68 0.72 25.15
N LEU A 54 10.75 1.04 23.85
CA LEU A 54 9.76 0.66 22.83
C LEU A 54 10.33 -0.39 21.89
N SER A 55 9.48 -1.28 21.39
CA SER A 55 9.83 -2.16 20.27
C SER A 55 10.09 -1.36 18.99
N GLY A 56 10.76 -1.95 17.99
CA GLY A 56 11.04 -1.28 16.72
C GLY A 56 9.78 -0.76 16.02
N GLY A 57 8.71 -1.57 15.97
CA GLY A 57 7.42 -1.15 15.41
C GLY A 57 6.79 0.02 16.17
N MET A 58 6.90 0.04 17.50
CA MET A 58 6.42 1.15 18.32
C MET A 58 7.24 2.43 18.08
N GLN A 59 8.57 2.34 18.01
CA GLN A 59 9.41 3.49 17.65
C GLN A 59 9.02 4.07 16.30
N GLN A 60 8.68 3.21 15.35
CA GLN A 60 8.23 3.66 14.04
C GLN A 60 6.87 4.36 14.06
N ARG A 61 5.91 3.84 14.84
CA ARG A 61 4.63 4.52 15.09
C ARG A 61 4.83 5.87 15.75
N VAL A 62 5.80 6.02 16.65
CA VAL A 62 6.18 7.33 17.21
C VAL A 62 6.75 8.27 16.13
N GLY A 63 7.61 7.75 15.24
CA GLY A 63 8.13 8.52 14.11
C GLY A 63 7.02 9.00 13.16
N LEU A 64 6.06 8.13 12.87
CA LEU A 64 4.86 8.43 12.09
C LEU A 64 4.00 9.49 12.80
N ALA A 65 3.72 9.30 14.08
CA ALA A 65 2.97 10.26 14.88
C ALA A 65 3.64 11.65 14.90
N ARG A 66 4.98 11.70 15.02
CA ARG A 66 5.73 12.95 14.92
C ARG A 66 5.54 13.64 13.57
N ALA A 67 5.56 12.90 12.48
CA ALA A 67 5.30 13.46 11.14
C ALA A 67 3.87 13.98 11.02
N LEU A 68 2.90 13.28 11.61
CA LEU A 68 1.47 13.65 11.56
C LEU A 68 1.09 14.80 12.52
N ALA A 69 1.86 15.01 13.59
CA ALA A 69 1.58 16.04 14.60
C ALA A 69 1.52 17.44 14.00
N VAL A 70 2.36 17.72 12.99
CA VAL A 70 2.40 19.02 12.27
C VAL A 70 1.36 19.16 11.16
N ASP A 71 0.46 18.18 11.02
CA ASP A 71 -0.60 18.12 10.01
C ASP A 71 -0.13 18.46 8.58
N PRO A 72 0.86 17.73 8.03
CA PRO A 72 1.42 18.05 6.74
C PRO A 72 0.49 17.66 5.59
N GLN A 73 0.56 18.40 4.48
CA GLN A 73 -0.12 18.04 3.24
C GLN A 73 0.57 16.88 2.51
N ILE A 74 1.91 16.78 2.66
CA ILE A 74 2.76 15.78 2.00
C ILE A 74 3.61 15.07 3.04
N LEU A 75 3.60 13.73 2.98
CA LEU A 75 4.47 12.86 3.78
C LEU A 75 5.49 12.19 2.86
N LEU A 76 6.76 12.28 3.23
CA LEU A 76 7.87 11.62 2.53
C LEU A 76 8.38 10.47 3.39
N PHE A 77 8.33 9.26 2.84
CA PHE A 77 8.86 8.06 3.47
C PHE A 77 10.02 7.53 2.66
N ASP A 78 11.20 7.58 3.27
CA ASP A 78 12.42 6.98 2.75
C ASP A 78 12.71 5.67 3.46
N GLU A 79 12.52 4.57 2.73
CA GLU A 79 12.62 3.16 3.14
C GLU A 79 12.18 2.89 4.59
N PRO A 80 10.96 3.25 4.98
CA PRO A 80 10.60 3.24 6.40
C PRO A 80 10.54 1.82 6.96
N PHE A 81 10.31 0.79 6.15
CA PHE A 81 10.08 -0.58 6.64
C PHE A 81 11.25 -1.55 6.41
N SER A 82 12.36 -1.09 5.81
CA SER A 82 13.47 -1.98 5.42
C SER A 82 14.15 -2.64 6.62
N ALA A 83 14.18 -1.98 7.77
CA ALA A 83 14.78 -2.50 9.01
C ALA A 83 13.82 -3.38 9.86
N LEU A 84 12.58 -3.59 9.41
CA LEU A 84 11.58 -4.36 10.15
C LEU A 84 11.53 -5.82 9.72
N ASP A 85 11.21 -6.70 10.67
CA ASP A 85 10.85 -8.08 10.39
C ASP A 85 9.56 -8.16 9.54
N PRO A 86 9.32 -9.27 8.82
CA PRO A 86 8.20 -9.37 7.89
C PRO A 86 6.81 -9.20 8.52
N LEU A 87 6.62 -9.60 9.79
CA LEU A 87 5.33 -9.51 10.45
C LEU A 87 5.02 -8.06 10.83
N ILE A 88 5.96 -7.38 11.50
CA ILE A 88 5.81 -5.98 11.90
C ILE A 88 5.75 -5.08 10.66
N ARG A 89 6.53 -5.38 9.60
CA ARG A 89 6.43 -4.70 8.31
C ARG A 89 5.00 -4.72 7.77
N LYS A 90 4.38 -5.89 7.71
CA LYS A 90 3.00 -6.04 7.24
C LYS A 90 2.01 -5.23 8.08
N GLU A 91 2.13 -5.31 9.41
CA GLU A 91 1.29 -4.54 10.33
C GLU A 91 1.42 -3.03 10.11
N MET A 92 2.65 -2.54 9.94
CA MET A 92 2.93 -1.12 9.69
C MET A 92 2.42 -0.64 8.32
N GLN A 93 2.49 -1.49 7.30
CA GLN A 93 1.89 -1.21 5.98
C GLN A 93 0.37 -1.09 6.07
N ASP A 94 -0.29 -2.00 6.79
CA ASP A 94 -1.74 -1.96 7.00
C ASP A 94 -2.17 -0.69 7.75
N GLU A 95 -1.38 -0.29 8.74
CA GLU A 95 -1.59 0.96 9.47
C GLU A 95 -1.42 2.20 8.58
N LEU A 96 -0.41 2.22 7.71
CA LEU A 96 -0.21 3.32 6.76
C LEU A 96 -1.39 3.44 5.79
N ILE A 97 -1.89 2.32 5.26
CA ILE A 97 -3.08 2.28 4.39
C ILE A 97 -4.31 2.82 5.14
N ARG A 98 -4.52 2.42 6.39
CA ARG A 98 -5.63 2.89 7.23
C ARG A 98 -5.57 4.40 7.44
N LEU A 99 -4.38 4.93 7.76
CA LEU A 99 -4.14 6.35 8.00
C LEU A 99 -4.32 7.16 6.72
N GLN A 100 -3.79 6.69 5.58
CA GLN A 100 -3.95 7.35 4.29
C GLN A 100 -5.44 7.49 3.93
N LYS A 101 -6.24 6.43 4.12
CA LYS A 101 -7.68 6.46 3.84
C LYS A 101 -8.44 7.47 4.69
N THR A 102 -7.99 7.67 5.93
CA THR A 102 -8.67 8.57 6.89
C THR A 102 -8.22 10.02 6.74
N MET A 103 -6.94 10.26 6.48
CA MET A 103 -6.34 11.60 6.47
C MET A 103 -6.25 12.22 5.08
N GLN A 104 -6.35 11.43 4.01
CA GLN A 104 -6.31 11.87 2.62
C GLN A 104 -5.12 12.80 2.30
N ARG A 105 -3.95 12.49 2.86
CA ARG A 105 -2.69 13.21 2.60
C ARG A 105 -1.92 12.55 1.47
N THR A 106 -1.13 13.35 0.74
CA THR A 106 -0.24 12.81 -0.30
C THR A 106 0.96 12.14 0.34
N ILE A 107 1.24 10.90 -0.07
CA ILE A 107 2.38 10.13 0.43
C ILE A 107 3.31 9.82 -0.73
N VAL A 108 4.58 10.21 -0.60
CA VAL A 108 5.65 9.75 -1.49
C VAL A 108 6.44 8.70 -0.73
N PHE A 109 6.44 7.48 -1.25
CA PHE A 109 7.03 6.32 -0.60
C PHE A 109 8.17 5.77 -1.45
N ILE A 110 9.35 5.67 -0.86
CA ILE A 110 10.56 5.14 -1.50
C ILE A 110 10.87 3.78 -0.88
N THR A 111 11.06 2.78 -1.73
CA THR A 111 11.41 1.42 -1.35
C THR A 111 12.17 0.73 -2.47
N HIS A 112 13.04 -0.21 -2.10
CA HIS A 112 13.67 -1.14 -3.03
C HIS A 112 12.88 -2.44 -3.19
N ASP A 113 11.82 -2.67 -2.38
CA ASP A 113 10.98 -3.86 -2.45
C ASP A 113 9.75 -3.59 -3.34
N PHE A 114 9.70 -4.26 -4.48
CA PHE A 114 8.61 -4.08 -5.44
C PHE A 114 7.25 -4.54 -4.90
N ALA A 115 7.22 -5.56 -4.03
CA ALA A 115 5.97 -6.03 -3.43
C ALA A 115 5.37 -4.96 -2.50
N GLU A 116 6.20 -4.15 -1.83
CA GLU A 116 5.72 -3.00 -1.05
C GLU A 116 5.11 -1.94 -1.95
N ALA A 117 5.78 -1.61 -3.06
CA ALA A 117 5.29 -0.64 -4.04
C ALA A 117 3.92 -1.05 -4.60
N LEU A 118 3.75 -2.32 -4.95
CA LEU A 118 2.48 -2.88 -5.43
C LEU A 118 1.36 -2.84 -4.39
N ARG A 119 1.70 -3.00 -3.10
CA ARG A 119 0.71 -3.02 -2.02
C ARG A 119 0.27 -1.62 -1.59
N LEU A 120 1.20 -0.67 -1.54
CA LEU A 120 0.99 0.66 -0.98
C LEU A 120 0.70 1.73 -2.04
N GLY A 121 1.21 1.55 -3.26
CA GLY A 121 1.24 2.59 -4.28
C GLY A 121 0.00 2.60 -5.16
N ASP A 122 -0.66 3.76 -5.24
CA ASP A 122 -1.66 4.03 -6.28
C ASP A 122 -0.98 4.22 -7.66
N ARG A 123 0.22 4.79 -7.65
CA ARG A 123 1.13 4.98 -8.79
C ARG A 123 2.54 4.65 -8.36
N ILE A 124 3.29 4.00 -9.24
CA ILE A 124 4.66 3.57 -9.01
C ILE A 124 5.53 4.22 -10.08
N ALA A 125 6.69 4.73 -9.65
CA ALA A 125 7.73 5.23 -10.52
C ALA A 125 9.00 4.40 -10.29
N ILE A 126 9.43 3.67 -11.32
CA ILE A 126 10.66 2.88 -11.28
C ILE A 126 11.79 3.75 -11.81
N MET A 127 12.89 3.80 -11.05
CA MET A 127 14.07 4.60 -11.38
C MET A 127 15.30 3.71 -11.58
N LYS A 128 16.15 4.11 -12.52
CA LYS A 128 17.47 3.53 -12.77
C LYS A 128 18.45 4.64 -13.15
N ASP A 129 19.65 4.61 -12.56
CA ASP A 129 20.75 5.53 -12.86
C ASP A 129 20.34 7.02 -12.83
N GLY A 130 19.43 7.38 -11.90
CA GLY A 130 18.92 8.75 -11.74
C GLY A 130 17.83 9.17 -12.73
N SER A 131 17.35 8.26 -13.57
CA SER A 131 16.26 8.50 -14.54
C SER A 131 15.05 7.61 -14.24
N PHE A 132 13.85 8.07 -14.63
CA PHE A 132 12.63 7.25 -14.55
C PHE A 132 12.55 6.32 -15.76
N ASP A 133 12.57 5.02 -15.53
CA ASP A 133 12.40 4.00 -16.56
C ASP A 133 10.92 3.85 -16.94
N GLN A 134 10.04 3.84 -15.93
CA GLN A 134 8.59 3.72 -16.13
C GLN A 134 7.82 4.34 -14.97
N ILE A 135 6.71 5.00 -15.29
CA ILE A 135 5.75 5.50 -14.31
C ILE A 135 4.37 5.00 -14.73
N GLY A 136 3.64 4.38 -13.82
CA GLY A 136 2.32 3.83 -14.10
C GLY A 136 1.60 3.33 -12.86
N THR A 137 0.39 2.84 -13.04
CA THR A 137 -0.32 2.06 -12.02
C THR A 137 0.37 0.71 -11.80
N PRO A 138 0.16 0.06 -10.64
CA PRO A 138 0.61 -1.32 -10.41
C PRO A 138 0.25 -2.28 -11.56
N GLU A 139 -0.96 -2.13 -12.11
CA GLU A 139 -1.47 -2.98 -13.21
C GLU A 139 -0.74 -2.71 -14.53
N GLU A 140 -0.50 -1.45 -14.90
CA GLU A 140 0.25 -1.10 -16.11
C GLU A 140 1.69 -1.61 -16.08
N ILE A 141 2.36 -1.50 -14.92
CA ILE A 141 3.74 -1.96 -14.78
C ILE A 141 3.83 -3.48 -14.91
N VAL A 142 2.92 -4.23 -14.29
CA VAL A 142 2.92 -5.70 -14.31
C VAL A 142 2.49 -6.25 -15.67
N SER A 143 1.51 -5.62 -16.33
CA SER A 143 0.98 -6.08 -17.62
C SER A 143 1.85 -5.67 -18.81
N SER A 144 2.53 -4.52 -18.73
CA SER A 144 3.31 -3.95 -19.83
C SER A 144 4.60 -3.29 -19.31
N PRO A 145 5.59 -4.09 -18.87
CA PRO A 145 6.89 -3.56 -18.46
C PRO A 145 7.63 -2.93 -19.64
N ALA A 146 8.00 -1.66 -19.52
CA ALA A 146 8.54 -0.84 -20.61
C ALA A 146 10.00 -1.17 -20.95
N THR A 147 10.80 -1.59 -19.97
CA THR A 147 12.23 -1.92 -20.16
C THR A 147 12.53 -3.33 -19.67
N PRO A 148 13.64 -3.97 -20.13
CA PRO A 148 14.10 -5.24 -19.57
C PRO A 148 14.34 -5.17 -18.06
N TYR A 149 14.83 -4.03 -17.58
CA TYR A 149 15.02 -3.79 -16.15
C TYR A 149 13.69 -3.80 -15.39
N VAL A 150 12.66 -3.10 -15.88
CA VAL A 150 11.32 -3.17 -15.27
C VAL A 150 10.76 -4.59 -15.32
N ARG A 151 11.06 -5.36 -16.38
CA ARG A 151 10.64 -6.76 -16.50
C ARG A 151 11.21 -7.64 -15.37
N GLU A 152 12.45 -7.39 -14.95
CA GLU A 152 13.06 -8.14 -13.85
C GLU A 152 12.29 -7.99 -12.53
N PHE A 153 11.72 -6.81 -12.24
CA PHE A 153 10.92 -6.60 -11.02
C PHE A 153 9.56 -7.31 -11.04
N VAL A 154 8.95 -7.49 -12.21
CA VAL A 154 7.59 -8.05 -12.32
C VAL A 154 7.57 -9.58 -12.41
N ASN A 155 8.71 -10.23 -12.60
CA ASN A 155 8.79 -11.68 -12.84
C ASN A 155 8.22 -12.50 -11.67
N ASP A 156 8.54 -12.14 -10.43
CA ASP A 156 8.10 -12.87 -9.23
C ASP A 156 6.78 -12.35 -8.64
N VAL A 157 6.07 -11.49 -9.37
CA VAL A 157 4.84 -10.86 -8.87
C VAL A 157 3.64 -11.76 -9.13
N PRO A 158 2.84 -12.08 -8.09
CA PRO A 158 1.58 -12.80 -8.27
C PRO A 158 0.58 -11.97 -9.07
N ARG A 159 0.53 -12.19 -10.39
CA ARG A 159 -0.31 -11.41 -11.32
C ARG A 159 -1.78 -11.42 -10.90
N ALA A 160 -2.26 -12.53 -10.33
CA ALA A 160 -3.62 -12.67 -9.81
C ALA A 160 -4.00 -11.57 -8.79
N LYS A 161 -3.03 -11.09 -8.00
CA LYS A 161 -3.25 -10.09 -6.96
C LYS A 161 -3.27 -8.66 -7.50
N VAL A 162 -2.60 -8.42 -8.61
CA VAL A 162 -2.40 -7.08 -9.18
C VAL A 162 -3.37 -6.81 -10.31
N LEU A 163 -3.54 -7.76 -11.23
CA LEU A 163 -4.34 -7.59 -12.42
C LEU A 163 -5.84 -7.59 -12.11
N SER A 164 -6.57 -6.75 -12.82
CA SER A 164 -8.03 -6.69 -12.74
C SER A 164 -8.68 -7.80 -13.58
N VAL A 165 -9.91 -8.16 -13.27
CA VAL A 165 -10.71 -9.11 -14.06
C VAL A 165 -10.89 -8.63 -15.51
N LYS A 166 -10.90 -7.30 -15.72
CA LYS A 166 -10.91 -6.69 -17.06
C LYS A 166 -9.81 -7.26 -17.97
N SER A 167 -8.60 -7.51 -17.43
CA SER A 167 -7.45 -7.99 -18.19
C SER A 167 -7.60 -9.41 -18.76
N VAL A 168 -8.51 -10.21 -18.18
CA VAL A 168 -8.81 -11.59 -18.60
C VAL A 168 -10.22 -11.75 -19.15
N THR A 169 -10.93 -10.63 -19.37
CA THR A 169 -12.28 -10.65 -19.91
C THR A 169 -12.24 -10.99 -21.39
N ILE A 170 -13.07 -11.96 -21.79
CA ILE A 170 -13.24 -12.37 -23.19
C ILE A 170 -14.66 -12.04 -23.67
N ALA A 171 -14.82 -11.89 -24.98
CA ALA A 171 -16.13 -11.74 -25.59
C ALA A 171 -16.97 -13.01 -25.37
N GLY A 172 -18.19 -12.84 -24.87
CA GLY A 172 -19.10 -13.95 -24.61
C GLY A 172 -20.40 -13.45 -24.00
N GLN A 173 -21.41 -14.32 -23.98
CA GLN A 173 -22.71 -14.03 -23.37
C GLN A 173 -22.85 -14.85 -22.08
N SER A 174 -23.42 -14.22 -21.05
CA SER A 174 -23.79 -14.90 -19.81
C SER A 174 -24.91 -15.90 -20.06
N THR A 175 -24.93 -16.96 -19.28
CA THR A 175 -26.18 -17.69 -19.01
C THR A 175 -27.13 -16.80 -18.18
N ASP A 176 -28.43 -16.89 -18.42
CA ASP A 176 -29.43 -16.26 -17.56
C ASP A 176 -29.24 -16.79 -16.11
N ASN A 177 -29.13 -15.88 -15.14
CA ASN A 177 -28.76 -16.12 -13.72
C ASN A 177 -27.28 -16.46 -13.42
N GLY A 178 -26.34 -16.13 -14.31
CA GLY A 178 -24.90 -16.27 -14.06
C GLY A 178 -24.37 -15.36 -12.94
N ARG A 179 -23.27 -15.78 -12.29
CA ARG A 179 -22.55 -14.95 -11.30
C ARG A 179 -21.93 -13.74 -12.00
N THR A 180 -21.89 -12.60 -11.30
CA THR A 180 -21.32 -11.36 -11.82
C THR A 180 -20.13 -10.88 -10.99
N VAL A 181 -19.24 -10.13 -11.61
CA VAL A 181 -18.10 -9.49 -10.95
C VAL A 181 -17.81 -8.13 -11.63
N ALA A 182 -17.36 -7.16 -10.84
CA ALA A 182 -16.90 -5.89 -11.38
C ALA A 182 -15.59 -6.06 -12.17
N ALA A 183 -15.45 -5.35 -13.29
CA ALA A 183 -14.25 -5.33 -14.13
C ALA A 183 -13.00 -4.90 -13.36
N SER A 184 -13.17 -4.05 -12.34
CA SER A 184 -12.11 -3.56 -11.46
C SER A 184 -11.70 -4.52 -10.34
N ALA A 185 -12.46 -5.60 -10.10
CA ALA A 185 -12.10 -6.61 -9.12
C ALA A 185 -10.77 -7.28 -9.49
N LYS A 186 -10.04 -7.80 -8.50
CA LYS A 186 -8.78 -8.51 -8.75
C LYS A 186 -9.04 -9.94 -9.18
N ILE A 187 -8.18 -10.51 -10.01
CA ILE A 187 -8.32 -11.91 -10.47
C ILE A 187 -8.36 -12.88 -9.28
N GLU A 188 -7.59 -12.63 -8.22
CA GLU A 188 -7.59 -13.46 -7.01
C GLU A 188 -8.99 -13.65 -6.40
N THR A 189 -9.89 -12.66 -6.51
CA THR A 189 -11.24 -12.73 -5.92
C THR A 189 -12.18 -13.67 -6.68
N ILE A 190 -11.91 -13.93 -7.97
CA ILE A 190 -12.75 -14.81 -8.81
C ILE A 190 -12.24 -16.25 -8.89
N ILE A 191 -10.99 -16.51 -8.48
CA ILE A 191 -10.41 -17.87 -8.49
C ILE A 191 -11.29 -18.86 -7.70
N PRO A 192 -11.73 -18.57 -6.45
CA PRO A 192 -12.61 -19.50 -5.72
C PRO A 192 -13.94 -19.74 -6.45
N MET A 193 -14.52 -18.69 -7.03
CA MET A 193 -15.80 -18.78 -7.74
C MET A 193 -15.71 -19.71 -8.96
N LEU A 194 -14.60 -19.60 -9.71
CA LEU A 194 -14.31 -20.46 -10.86
C LEU A 194 -13.98 -21.90 -10.45
N LEU A 195 -13.45 -22.15 -9.26
CA LEU A 195 -13.19 -23.51 -8.77
C LEU A 195 -14.48 -24.23 -8.38
N GLU A 196 -15.45 -23.51 -7.81
CA GLU A 196 -16.74 -24.08 -7.38
C GLU A 196 -17.65 -24.53 -8.54
N ARG A 197 -17.70 -23.77 -9.64
CA ARG A 197 -18.48 -24.13 -10.84
C ARG A 197 -17.71 -23.78 -12.10
N ASP A 198 -17.90 -24.58 -13.13
CA ASP A 198 -17.26 -24.40 -14.44
C ASP A 198 -17.96 -23.34 -15.33
N GLU A 199 -19.00 -22.70 -14.81
CA GLU A 199 -19.77 -21.66 -15.50
C GLU A 199 -18.96 -20.36 -15.62
N PRO A 200 -18.97 -19.69 -16.80
CA PRO A 200 -18.38 -18.37 -16.94
C PRO A 200 -19.00 -17.34 -15.99
N ILE A 201 -18.19 -16.42 -15.50
CA ILE A 201 -18.62 -15.30 -14.66
C ILE A 201 -18.74 -14.05 -15.55
N THR A 202 -19.85 -13.34 -15.43
CA THR A 202 -20.11 -12.13 -16.20
C THR A 202 -19.38 -10.95 -15.61
N VAL A 203 -18.68 -10.20 -16.46
CA VAL A 203 -17.90 -9.04 -16.07
C VAL A 203 -18.72 -7.77 -16.35
N LEU A 204 -18.88 -6.95 -15.32
CA LEU A 204 -19.65 -5.71 -15.36
C LEU A 204 -18.72 -4.50 -15.32
N ASP A 205 -19.02 -3.47 -16.11
CA ASP A 205 -18.33 -2.18 -16.00
C ASP A 205 -18.85 -1.33 -14.81
N ALA A 206 -18.41 -0.08 -14.73
CA ALA A 206 -18.81 0.85 -13.68
C ALA A 206 -20.30 1.26 -13.77
N ASP A 207 -20.89 1.17 -14.97
CA ASP A 207 -22.30 1.47 -15.24
C ASP A 207 -23.20 0.22 -15.12
N ASN A 208 -22.65 -0.86 -14.57
CA ASN A 208 -23.31 -2.15 -14.37
C ASN A 208 -23.74 -2.82 -15.69
N GLN A 209 -23.06 -2.50 -16.79
CA GLN A 209 -23.27 -3.13 -18.10
C GLN A 209 -22.32 -4.30 -18.30
N ALA A 210 -22.82 -5.37 -18.92
CA ALA A 210 -22.02 -6.55 -19.22
C ALA A 210 -21.05 -6.25 -20.37
N ILE A 211 -19.75 -6.35 -20.09
CA ILE A 211 -18.68 -6.13 -21.07
C ILE A 211 -18.09 -7.43 -21.62
N GLY A 212 -18.39 -8.56 -20.98
CA GLY A 212 -17.93 -9.89 -21.39
C GLY A 212 -18.02 -10.91 -20.27
N VAL A 213 -17.26 -12.00 -20.42
CA VAL A 213 -17.20 -13.09 -19.43
C VAL A 213 -15.76 -13.47 -19.11
N VAL A 214 -15.55 -14.09 -17.96
CA VAL A 214 -14.28 -14.70 -17.57
C VAL A 214 -14.49 -16.18 -17.26
N ASN A 215 -13.58 -17.03 -17.71
CA ASN A 215 -13.61 -18.48 -17.51
C ASN A 215 -12.24 -19.01 -17.07
N ARG A 216 -12.18 -20.29 -16.68
CA ARG A 216 -10.93 -20.93 -16.22
C ARG A 216 -9.79 -20.83 -17.23
N ALA A 217 -10.08 -20.98 -18.53
CA ALA A 217 -9.06 -20.93 -19.58
C ALA A 217 -8.45 -19.52 -19.71
N SER A 218 -9.27 -18.48 -19.69
CA SER A 218 -8.81 -17.08 -19.75
C SER A 218 -7.92 -16.70 -18.57
N VAL A 219 -8.26 -17.16 -17.36
CA VAL A 219 -7.43 -16.96 -16.16
C VAL A 219 -6.16 -17.80 -16.24
N ALA A 220 -6.24 -19.08 -16.63
CA ALA A 220 -5.07 -19.93 -16.74
C ALA A 220 -4.01 -19.38 -17.71
N ASN A 221 -4.42 -18.81 -18.84
CA ASN A 221 -3.50 -18.24 -19.82
C ASN A 221 -2.68 -17.06 -19.25
N ILE A 222 -3.29 -16.19 -18.45
CA ILE A 222 -2.59 -15.05 -17.84
C ILE A 222 -1.63 -15.49 -16.73
N LEU A 223 -1.99 -16.55 -15.99
CA LEU A 223 -1.19 -17.10 -14.91
C LEU A 223 -0.04 -17.98 -15.43
N GLN A 224 -0.23 -18.75 -16.50
CA GLN A 224 0.85 -19.55 -17.09
C GLN A 224 1.96 -18.71 -17.75
N ALA A 225 1.67 -17.45 -18.07
CA ALA A 225 2.71 -16.50 -18.45
C ALA A 225 3.71 -16.19 -17.30
N GLU A 226 3.55 -16.77 -16.11
CA GLU A 226 4.52 -16.78 -15.00
C GLU A 226 5.77 -17.65 -15.27
N GLN A 227 5.74 -18.57 -16.25
CA GLN A 227 6.79 -19.61 -16.41
C GLN A 227 7.70 -19.45 -17.64
N LYS A 228 7.62 -18.33 -18.38
CA LYS A 228 8.48 -18.06 -19.56
C LYS A 228 9.30 -16.80 -19.36
#